data_AF-A0AAU9KNU4-F1
#
_entry.id   AF-A0AAU9KNU4-F1
#
_cell.length_a   1.000
_cell.length_b   1.000
_cell.length_c   1.000
_cell.angle_alpha   90.00
_cell.angle_beta   90.00
_cell.angle_gamma   90.00
#
_symmetry.space_group_name_H-M   'P 1'
#
loop_
_entity.id
_entity.type
_entity.pdbx_description
1 polymer ?
#
loop_
_entity_poly.entity_id
_entity_poly.type
_entity_poly.pdbx_seq_one_letter_code
_entity_poly.pdbx_strand_id
1 'polypeptide(L)'
;MKHEMKTNVDLDEVLVESVEFFERYLQEHQILCDYLKQGFLMLTRAKLRLQEHVLSEISYHEEFEALNVVIMDSEGNWRLQNVLEAKAQHAASKSSLPPSDLRQAQKQFLNGLQAMLVTASYAHKAQKAVHEVMVEKAAGS
;
A
#
# COMPACT_ATOMS: atom_id res chain seq x y z
N MET A 1 35.94 -33.64 -9.46
CA MET A 1 34.99 -34.51 -8.74
C MET A 1 34.03 -33.61 -7.98
N LYS A 2 32.73 -33.75 -8.29
CA LYS A 2 31.52 -33.41 -7.52
C LYS A 2 31.25 -31.92 -7.17
N HIS A 3 30.21 -31.47 -7.87
CA HIS A 3 29.25 -30.41 -7.57
C HIS A 3 28.78 -30.34 -6.11
N GLU A 4 28.40 -29.10 -5.76
CA GLU A 4 27.32 -28.73 -4.84
C GLU A 4 27.46 -29.08 -3.36
N MET A 5 27.88 -28.07 -2.58
CA MET A 5 27.46 -27.94 -1.19
C MET A 5 26.47 -26.78 -1.14
N LYS A 6 25.20 -27.11 -1.41
CA LYS A 6 24.05 -26.22 -1.26
C LYS A 6 24.09 -25.61 0.14
N THR A 7 23.93 -24.29 0.19
CA THR A 7 23.70 -23.51 1.40
C THR A 7 22.56 -24.17 2.18
N ASN A 8 22.89 -24.78 3.32
CA ASN A 8 21.90 -25.25 4.27
C ASN A 8 21.29 -24.00 4.92
N VAL A 9 20.25 -23.46 4.30
CA VAL A 9 19.41 -22.41 4.88
C VAL A 9 18.84 -22.98 6.17
N ASP A 10 19.05 -22.31 7.29
CA ASP A 10 18.45 -22.74 8.55
C ASP A 10 16.93 -22.58 8.45
N LEU A 11 16.25 -23.70 8.22
CA LEU A 11 14.80 -23.74 8.06
C LEU A 11 14.07 -23.16 9.27
N ASP A 12 14.65 -23.31 10.46
CA ASP A 12 14.07 -22.75 11.68
C ASP A 12 14.16 -21.22 11.67
N GLU A 13 15.25 -20.64 11.16
CA GLU A 13 15.42 -19.20 11.00
C GLU A 13 14.39 -18.63 10.01
N VAL A 14 14.22 -19.26 8.85
CA VAL A 14 13.21 -18.83 7.85
C VAL A 14 11.78 -18.94 8.39
N LEU A 15 11.50 -19.98 9.18
CA LEU A 15 10.20 -20.12 9.84
C LEU A 15 9.95 -19.01 10.87
N VAL A 16 10.95 -18.66 11.68
CA VAL A 16 10.86 -17.54 12.63
C VAL A 16 10.61 -16.23 11.89
N GLU A 17 11.39 -15.93 10.85
CA GLU A 17 11.18 -14.73 10.03
C GLU A 17 9.78 -14.69 9.40
N SER A 18 9.27 -15.83 8.93
CA SER A 18 7.93 -15.90 8.34
C SER A 18 6.82 -15.53 9.34
N VAL A 19 6.97 -15.94 10.60
CA VAL A 19 6.05 -15.59 11.67
C VAL A 19 6.16 -14.10 11.99
N GLU A 20 7.37 -13.57 12.10
CA GLU A 20 7.59 -12.14 12.34
C GLU A 20 6.98 -11.26 11.23
N PHE A 21 7.17 -11.64 9.96
CA PHE A 21 6.55 -10.93 8.85
C PHE A 21 5.02 -11.01 8.87
N PHE A 22 4.46 -12.15 9.28
CA PHE A 22 3.02 -12.31 9.41
C PHE A 22 2.44 -11.46 10.55
N GLU A 23 3.12 -11.40 11.70
CA GLU A 23 2.72 -10.53 12.81
C GLU A 23 2.75 -9.05 12.41
N ARG A 24 3.80 -8.63 11.69
CA ARG A 24 3.89 -7.28 11.13
C ARG A 24 2.78 -7.00 10.12
N TYR A 25 2.47 -7.95 9.24
CA TYR A 25 1.34 -7.84 8.32
C TYR A 25 0.03 -7.58 9.06
N LEU A 26 -0.25 -8.32 10.14
CA LEU A 26 -1.49 -8.15 10.91
C LEU A 26 -1.58 -6.75 11.57
N GLN A 27 -0.47 -6.26 12.12
CA GLN A 27 -0.39 -4.92 12.72
C GLN A 27 -0.64 -3.82 11.68
N GLU A 28 0.06 -3.87 10.56
CA GLU A 28 -0.05 -2.87 9.49
C GLU A 28 -1.42 -2.94 8.80
N HIS A 29 -1.98 -4.14 8.63
CA HIS A 29 -3.33 -4.31 8.11
C HIS A 29 -4.38 -3.65 9.01
N GLN A 30 -4.21 -3.72 10.33
CA GLN A 30 -5.09 -3.02 11.27
C GLN A 30 -4.98 -1.50 11.12
N ILE A 31 -3.75 -0.97 11.01
CA ILE A 31 -3.50 0.46 10.78
C ILE A 31 -4.14 0.92 9.46
N LEU A 32 -3.99 0.14 8.38
CA LEU A 32 -4.67 0.35 7.10
C LEU A 32 -6.18 0.47 7.29
N CYS A 33 -6.78 -0.51 7.99
CA CYS A 33 -8.22 -0.52 8.23
C CYS A 33 -8.68 0.73 8.99
N ASP A 34 -7.89 1.20 9.96
CA ASP A 34 -8.23 2.39 10.74
C ASP A 34 -8.16 3.67 9.90
N TYR A 35 -7.15 3.80 9.03
CA TYR A 35 -7.09 4.91 8.07
C TYR A 35 -8.26 4.89 7.09
N LEU A 36 -8.63 3.73 6.54
CA LEU A 36 -9.76 3.62 5.63
C LEU A 36 -11.07 3.97 6.32
N LYS A 37 -11.32 3.43 7.52
CA LYS A 37 -12.53 3.75 8.31
C LYS A 37 -12.62 5.25 8.59
N GLN A 38 -11.52 5.89 9.01
CA GLN A 38 -11.49 7.33 9.25
C GLN A 38 -11.72 8.14 7.97
N GLY A 39 -11.10 7.75 6.86
CA GLY A 39 -11.29 8.38 5.55
C GLY A 39 -12.75 8.32 5.09
N PHE A 40 -13.38 7.14 5.16
CA PHE A 40 -14.79 6.98 4.82
C PHE A 40 -15.72 7.75 5.76
N LEU A 41 -15.44 7.79 7.07
CA LEU A 41 -16.21 8.59 8.02
C LEU A 41 -16.14 10.08 7.68
N MET A 42 -14.95 10.60 7.40
CA MET A 42 -14.74 12.01 7.02
C MET A 42 -15.42 12.33 5.69
N LEU A 43 -15.32 11.45 4.70
CA LEU A 43 -16.01 11.58 3.42
C LEU A 43 -17.53 11.60 3.60
N THR A 44 -18.07 10.71 4.45
CA THR A 44 -19.50 10.66 4.76
C THR A 44 -19.96 11.95 5.42
N ARG A 45 -19.20 12.48 6.40
CA ARG A 45 -19.48 13.77 7.04
C ARG A 45 -19.45 14.92 6.03
N ALA A 46 -18.49 14.92 5.12
CA ALA A 46 -18.42 15.91 4.06
C ALA A 46 -19.64 15.84 3.15
N LYS A 47 -20.05 14.63 2.72
CA LYS A 47 -21.25 14.43 1.89
C LYS A 47 -22.53 14.94 2.56
N LEU A 48 -22.69 14.72 3.87
CA LEU A 48 -23.86 15.20 4.61
C LEU A 48 -23.91 16.73 4.76
N ARG A 49 -22.76 17.41 4.68
CA ARG A 49 -22.64 18.87 4.88
C ARG A 49 -22.65 19.66 3.57
N LEU A 50 -22.30 19.01 2.46
CA LEU A 50 -22.21 19.65 1.15
C LEU A 50 -23.51 19.46 0.37
N GLN A 51 -23.92 20.48 -0.38
CA GLN A 51 -25.05 20.34 -1.31
C GLN A 51 -24.66 19.39 -2.44
N GLU A 52 -25.61 18.57 -2.90
CA GLU A 52 -25.42 17.43 -3.81
C GLU A 52 -24.67 17.81 -5.11
N HIS A 53 -24.84 19.05 -5.57
CA HIS A 53 -24.19 19.61 -6.76
C HIS A 53 -22.69 19.93 -6.61
N VAL A 54 -22.16 20.06 -5.38
CA VAL A 54 -20.72 20.29 -5.15
C VAL A 54 -19.92 19.01 -5.39
N LEU A 55 -20.55 17.83 -5.25
CA LEU A 55 -19.91 16.53 -5.49
C LEU A 55 -19.99 16.10 -6.95
N SER A 56 -20.94 16.64 -7.72
CA SER A 56 -21.10 16.34 -9.14
C SER A 56 -20.08 17.04 -10.04
N GLU A 57 -19.45 18.15 -9.61
CA GLU A 57 -18.33 18.75 -10.36
C GLU A 57 -16.97 18.09 -10.07
N ILE A 58 -16.86 17.37 -8.94
CA ILE A 58 -15.73 16.45 -8.68
C ILE A 58 -15.94 15.10 -9.41
N SER A 59 -17.05 14.98 -10.17
CA SER A 59 -17.40 13.79 -10.93
C SER A 59 -16.42 13.60 -12.07
N TYR A 60 -15.50 12.67 -11.86
CA TYR A 60 -14.82 11.86 -12.85
C TYR A 60 -14.53 12.57 -14.18
N HIS A 61 -13.30 13.08 -14.31
CA HIS A 61 -12.78 13.42 -15.63
C HIS A 61 -12.92 12.19 -16.56
N GLU A 62 -13.37 12.42 -17.81
CA GLU A 62 -13.49 11.37 -18.84
C GLU A 62 -12.13 10.68 -19.10
N GLU A 63 -11.04 11.38 -18.83
CA GLU A 63 -9.67 10.87 -18.85
C GLU A 63 -9.14 10.75 -17.42
N PHE A 64 -8.88 9.52 -16.97
CA PHE A 64 -8.29 9.22 -15.67
C PHE A 64 -6.79 8.95 -15.83
N GLU A 65 -5.96 9.90 -15.43
CA GLU A 65 -4.52 9.67 -15.26
C GLU A 65 -4.21 9.35 -13.80
N ALA A 66 -3.51 8.23 -13.57
CA ALA A 66 -3.06 7.88 -12.23
C ALA A 66 -2.01 8.88 -11.75
N LEU A 67 -2.36 9.68 -10.75
CA LEU A 67 -1.44 10.61 -10.07
C LEU A 67 -0.26 9.89 -9.40
N ASN A 68 -0.48 8.66 -8.96
CA ASN A 68 0.50 7.84 -8.28
C ASN A 68 0.53 6.45 -8.88
N VAL A 69 1.74 5.92 -9.09
CA VAL A 69 1.99 4.54 -9.55
C VAL A 69 2.70 3.79 -8.44
N VAL A 70 2.46 2.49 -8.37
CA VAL A 70 3.06 1.60 -7.38
C VAL A 70 4.15 0.78 -8.05
N ILE A 71 5.33 0.72 -7.43
CA ILE A 71 6.49 -0.04 -7.92
C ILE A 71 7.00 -0.92 -6.79
N MET A 72 7.39 -2.15 -7.10
CA MET A 72 8.07 -3.05 -6.17
C MET A 72 9.58 -2.93 -6.34
N ASP A 73 10.31 -2.76 -5.24
CA ASP A 73 11.77 -2.78 -5.25
C ASP A 73 12.35 -4.21 -5.20
N SER A 74 13.66 -4.33 -5.36
CA SER A 74 14.37 -5.63 -5.33
C SER A 74 14.29 -6.34 -3.99
N GLU A 75 13.93 -5.64 -2.92
CA GLU A 75 13.75 -6.18 -1.57
C GLU A 75 12.29 -6.63 -1.33
N GLY A 76 11.42 -6.51 -2.33
CA GLY A 76 10.01 -6.87 -2.24
C GLY A 76 9.16 -5.85 -1.49
N ASN A 77 9.64 -4.61 -1.33
CA ASN A 77 8.84 -3.54 -0.75
C ASN A 77 8.11 -2.75 -1.85
N TRP A 78 6.84 -2.48 -1.63
CA TRP A 78 6.03 -1.63 -2.50
C TRP A 78 6.19 -0.17 -2.13
N ARG A 79 6.41 0.69 -3.14
CA ARG A 79 6.58 2.14 -2.96
C ARG A 79 5.67 2.93 -3.89
N LEU A 80 5.24 4.09 -3.41
CA LEU A 80 4.46 5.04 -4.18
C LEU A 80 5.40 5.97 -4.95
N GLN A 81 5.19 6.12 -6.26
CA GLN A 81 5.86 7.11 -7.09
C GLN A 81 4.83 8.08 -7.65
N ASN A 82 5.04 9.38 -7.44
CA ASN A 82 4.16 10.41 -7.98
C ASN A 82 4.51 10.66 -9.47
N VAL A 83 3.51 10.61 -10.35
CA VAL A 83 3.67 10.76 -11.80
C VAL A 83 3.90 12.23 -12.20
N LEU A 84 3.47 13.18 -11.37
CA LEU A 84 3.60 14.62 -11.62
C LEU A 84 4.91 15.24 -11.13
N GLU A 85 5.65 14.60 -10.21
CA GLU A 85 7.03 15.03 -9.89
C GLU A 85 7.96 14.92 -11.12
N ALA A 86 7.58 14.15 -12.14
CA ALA A 86 8.24 14.12 -13.46
C ALA A 86 7.77 15.23 -14.44
N LYS A 87 6.71 15.99 -14.10
CA LYS A 87 6.08 16.99 -14.99
C LYS A 87 5.76 18.34 -14.32
N ALA A 88 6.29 18.64 -13.14
CA ALA A 88 6.01 19.88 -12.42
C ALA A 88 6.81 21.08 -12.96
N GLN A 89 6.47 21.53 -14.16
CA GLN A 89 6.45 22.96 -14.46
C GLN A 89 5.08 23.27 -15.07
N HIS A 90 4.35 24.17 -14.42
CA HIS A 90 3.12 24.85 -14.81
C HIS A 90 1.82 24.50 -14.06
N ALA A 91 1.20 25.60 -13.63
CA ALA A 91 -0.21 25.81 -13.27
C ALA A 91 -0.65 25.49 -11.82
N ALA A 92 -0.27 26.37 -10.89
CA ALA A 92 -1.10 26.65 -9.72
C ALA A 92 -2.24 27.61 -10.12
N SER A 93 -3.35 27.06 -10.63
CA SER A 93 -4.61 27.82 -10.73
C SER A 93 -5.26 27.88 -9.35
N LYS A 94 -5.55 29.11 -8.88
CA LYS A 94 -6.25 29.39 -7.62
C LYS A 94 -7.67 28.84 -7.66
N SER A 95 -7.88 27.58 -7.28
CA SER A 95 -9.19 27.05 -6.91
C SER A 95 -9.35 27.06 -5.39
N SER A 96 -10.54 27.39 -4.89
CA SER A 96 -10.81 27.39 -3.46
C SER A 96 -10.53 26.00 -2.90
N LEU A 97 -9.75 25.92 -1.82
CA LEU A 97 -9.41 24.65 -1.19
C LEU A 97 -10.71 23.87 -0.86
N PRO A 98 -10.78 22.57 -1.18
CA PRO A 98 -11.99 21.79 -0.90
C PRO A 98 -12.30 21.84 0.60
N PRO A 99 -13.57 21.76 1.01
CA PRO A 99 -14.00 21.75 2.41
C PRO A 99 -13.10 20.93 3.34
N SER A 100 -12.90 21.39 4.58
CA SER A 100 -11.95 20.79 5.53
C SER A 100 -12.10 19.28 5.67
N ASP A 101 -13.34 18.79 5.68
CA ASP A 101 -13.66 17.37 5.82
C ASP A 101 -13.22 16.55 4.60
N LEU A 102 -13.30 17.12 3.38
CA LEU A 102 -12.79 16.48 2.16
C LEU A 102 -11.27 16.41 2.15
N ARG A 103 -10.58 17.48 2.58
CA ARG A 103 -9.11 17.45 2.72
C ARG A 103 -8.66 16.43 3.75
N GLN A 104 -9.38 16.32 4.87
CA GLN A 104 -9.09 15.32 5.88
C GLN A 104 -9.35 13.90 5.36
N ALA A 105 -10.46 13.68 4.65
CA ALA A 105 -10.73 12.38 4.01
C ALA A 105 -9.62 12.00 3.02
N GLN A 106 -9.21 12.92 2.14
CA GLN A 106 -8.11 12.71 1.19
C GLN A 106 -6.81 12.35 1.91
N LYS A 107 -6.47 13.05 3.00
CA LYS A 107 -5.29 12.74 3.82
C LYS A 107 -5.36 11.32 4.40
N GLN A 108 -6.51 10.92 4.94
CA GLN A 108 -6.66 9.57 5.49
C GLN A 108 -6.59 8.49 4.41
N PHE A 109 -7.13 8.73 3.22
CA PHE A 109 -6.98 7.80 2.09
C PHE A 109 -5.54 7.72 1.60
N LEU A 110 -4.80 8.82 1.58
CA LEU A 110 -3.37 8.80 1.22
C LEU A 110 -2.55 8.01 2.25
N ASN A 111 -2.78 8.25 3.54
CA ASN A 111 -2.15 7.48 4.61
C ASN A 111 -2.52 5.99 4.54
N GLY A 112 -3.80 5.69 4.27
CA GLY A 112 -4.29 4.33 4.05
C GLY A 112 -3.61 3.67 2.85
N LEU A 113 -3.43 4.38 1.74
CA LEU A 113 -2.70 3.86 0.59
C LEU A 113 -1.24 3.52 0.95
N GLN A 114 -0.55 4.38 1.70
CA GLN A 114 0.80 4.08 2.17
C GLN A 114 0.83 2.83 3.08
N ALA A 115 -0.08 2.75 4.05
CA ALA A 115 -0.21 1.58 4.92
C ALA A 115 -0.52 0.29 4.14
N MET A 116 -1.29 0.40 3.05
CA MET A 116 -1.58 -0.72 2.16
C MET A 116 -0.32 -1.26 1.47
N LEU A 117 0.57 -0.37 1.02
CA LEU A 117 1.84 -0.77 0.40
C LEU A 117 2.75 -1.49 1.42
N VAL A 118 2.82 -0.98 2.64
CA VAL A 118 3.58 -1.62 3.73
C VAL A 118 2.99 -3.00 4.05
N THR A 119 1.66 -3.07 4.20
CA THR A 119 0.93 -4.33 4.44
C THR A 119 1.20 -5.35 3.32
N ALA A 120 1.12 -4.93 2.06
CA ALA A 120 1.40 -5.79 0.90
C ALA A 120 2.85 -6.28 0.87
N SER A 121 3.80 -5.47 1.35
CA SER A 121 5.22 -5.84 1.43
C SER A 121 5.43 -6.95 2.45
N TYR A 122 4.84 -6.83 3.66
CA TYR A 122 4.92 -7.87 4.67
C TYR A 122 4.19 -9.16 4.26
N ALA A 123 3.03 -9.04 3.61
CA ALA A 123 2.33 -10.20 3.05
C ALA A 123 3.19 -10.93 2.01
N HIS A 124 3.85 -10.19 1.11
CA HIS A 124 4.74 -10.76 0.10
C HIS A 124 5.95 -11.47 0.73
N LYS A 125 6.59 -10.85 1.72
CA LYS A 125 7.74 -11.44 2.43
C LYS A 125 7.35 -12.71 3.19
N ALA A 126 6.23 -12.70 3.91
CA ALA A 126 5.72 -13.89 4.59
C ALA A 126 5.42 -15.02 3.59
N GLN A 127 4.77 -14.70 2.47
CA GLN A 127 4.47 -15.67 1.41
C GLN A 127 5.74 -16.27 0.80
N LYS A 128 6.76 -15.45 0.55
CA LYS A 128 8.05 -15.88 0.01
C LYS A 128 8.76 -16.83 0.97
N ALA A 129 8.87 -16.47 2.25
CA ALA A 129 9.51 -17.30 3.27
C ALA A 129 8.82 -18.68 3.40
N VAL A 130 7.48 -18.72 3.43
CA VAL A 130 6.73 -19.98 3.46
C VAL A 130 6.99 -20.83 2.21
N HIS A 131 7.07 -20.19 1.03
CA HIS A 131 7.35 -20.90 -0.20
C HIS A 131 8.74 -21.54 -0.21
N GLU A 132 9.76 -20.83 0.27
CA GLU A 132 11.14 -21.35 0.39
C GLU A 132 11.21 -22.59 1.27
N VAL A 133 10.54 -22.59 2.43
CA VAL A 133 10.42 -23.76 3.31
C VAL A 133 9.76 -24.95 2.61
N MET A 134 8.67 -24.70 1.87
CA MET A 134 7.96 -25.77 1.14
C MET A 134 8.83 -26.39 0.04
N VAL A 135 9.61 -25.59 -0.67
CA VAL A 135 10.48 -26.06 -1.76
C VAL A 135 11.66 -26.85 -1.21
N GLU A 136 12.33 -26.39 -0.16
CA GLU A 136 13.42 -27.13 0.49
C GLU A 136 12.95 -28.46 1.07
N LYS A 137 11.78 -28.47 1.72
CA LYS A 137 11.17 -29.72 2.22
C LYS A 137 10.89 -30.73 1.10
N ALA A 138 10.47 -30.25 -0.07
CA ALA A 138 10.20 -31.11 -1.23
C ALA A 138 11.49 -31.60 -1.93
N ALA A 139 12.58 -30.82 -1.86
CA ALA A 139 13.87 -31.19 -2.44
C ALA A 139 14.69 -32.17 -1.56
N GLY A 140 14.40 -32.22 -0.26
CA GLY A 140 15.02 -33.13 0.71
C GLY A 140 14.28 -34.44 0.96
N SER A 141 13.15 -34.70 0.30
CA SER A 141 12.39 -35.97 0.34
C SER A 141 12.63 -36.80 -0.91
#